data_AF-A0A3A8E3J8-F1
#
_entry.id   AF-A0A3A8E3J8-F1
#
_cell.length_a   1.000
_cell.length_b   1.000
_cell.length_c   1.000
_cell.angle_alpha   90.00
_cell.angle_beta   90.00
_cell.angle_gamma   90.00
#
_symmetry.space_group_name_H-M   'P 1'
#
loop_
_entity.id
_entity.type
_entity.pdbx_description
1 polymer ?
#
loop_
_entity_poly.entity_id
_entity_poly.type
_entity_poly.pdbx_seq_one_letter_code
_entity_poly.pdbx_strand_id
1 'polypeptide(L)'
;DATVTANSNHSAVYNGKDQSVTGFTATGLVNGETESVLTNVTASGTGKNAGSYNSKATGSDNNYNLTFVDGSLDIAKANAIVTANSNHSAVYNGKNQTVTGFTATGLVNGETESVLTNVIASGTGKNAGSYNSKATGSDNNYNLTFVDGSLDIAKANATVTANSNHSAVYNGKDQTVTGFTATGLVNGETESVLTNVTASGIGKNAGSYSSKATGSDANYNLTFVDGSLDIAKANATVTANSNHSAVYNGKDQSVTGFTATGLVNGETEAVLSGVTASGTGKNAGSYNSKATGSDNNYNLTFVDGSLDIAKADATVTANSNHSAVYNGKDQSVTGFTATGLVNG
;
A
#
# COMPACT_ATOMS: atom_id res chain seq x y z
N ASP A 1 -41.95 -69.53 48.31
CA ASP A 1 -41.71 -68.14 47.84
C ASP A 1 -40.74 -68.17 46.68
N ALA A 2 -40.97 -67.35 45.66
CA ALA A 2 -40.07 -67.18 44.52
C ALA A 2 -39.76 -65.69 44.31
N THR A 3 -38.55 -65.39 43.87
CA THR A 3 -38.11 -64.03 43.54
C THR A 3 -38.03 -63.89 42.03
N VAL A 4 -38.81 -62.96 41.48
CA VAL A 4 -38.83 -62.61 40.06
C VAL A 4 -38.00 -61.35 39.88
N THR A 5 -36.98 -61.41 39.04
CA THR A 5 -36.13 -60.27 38.68
C THR A 5 -36.34 -59.92 37.23
N ALA A 6 -36.85 -58.72 36.95
CA ALA A 6 -36.97 -58.23 35.58
C ALA A 6 -35.60 -58.14 34.90
N ASN A 7 -35.55 -58.42 33.62
CA ASN A 7 -34.29 -58.37 32.86
C ASN A 7 -33.76 -56.93 32.77
N SER A 8 -32.43 -56.82 32.76
CA SER A 8 -31.72 -55.56 32.51
C SER A 8 -30.98 -55.56 31.18
N ASN A 9 -30.87 -54.40 30.52
CA ASN A 9 -30.04 -54.17 29.36
C ASN A 9 -29.19 -52.90 29.55
N HIS A 10 -27.88 -53.08 29.67
CA HIS A 10 -26.91 -52.00 29.86
C HIS A 10 -26.08 -51.69 28.60
N SER A 11 -26.45 -52.26 27.45
CA SER A 11 -25.72 -52.12 26.18
C SER A 11 -26.45 -51.29 25.13
N ALA A 12 -27.65 -50.79 25.46
CA ALA A 12 -28.43 -49.95 24.56
C ALA A 12 -27.73 -48.61 24.35
N VAL A 13 -27.71 -48.13 23.11
CA VAL A 13 -27.19 -46.81 22.72
C VAL A 13 -28.31 -46.07 22.03
N TYR A 14 -28.39 -44.75 22.22
CA TYR A 14 -29.35 -43.90 21.55
C TYR A 14 -29.32 -44.11 20.03
N ASN A 15 -30.46 -44.44 19.45
CA ASN A 15 -30.59 -44.78 18.03
C ASN A 15 -31.78 -44.05 17.36
N GLY A 16 -32.33 -43.02 18.02
CA GLY A 16 -33.46 -42.22 17.52
C GLY A 16 -34.83 -42.92 17.56
N LYS A 17 -34.91 -44.15 18.07
CA LYS A 17 -36.14 -44.96 18.16
C LYS A 17 -36.45 -45.36 19.61
N ASP A 18 -37.70 -45.73 19.85
CA ASP A 18 -38.09 -46.34 21.12
C ASP A 18 -37.40 -47.70 21.28
N GLN A 19 -36.88 -47.96 22.46
CA GLN A 19 -36.15 -49.18 22.83
C GLN A 19 -36.84 -49.83 24.02
N SER A 20 -36.74 -51.15 24.11
CA SER A 20 -37.34 -51.92 25.19
C SER A 20 -36.45 -53.06 25.66
N VAL A 21 -36.65 -53.44 26.92
CA VAL A 21 -36.18 -54.70 27.50
C VAL A 21 -37.40 -55.45 28.01
N THR A 22 -37.43 -56.76 27.80
CA THR A 22 -38.55 -57.62 28.20
C THR A 22 -38.06 -58.91 28.82
N GLY A 23 -38.94 -59.55 29.58
CA GLY A 23 -38.68 -60.82 30.24
C GLY A 23 -38.10 -60.65 31.63
N PHE A 24 -38.04 -61.76 32.34
CA PHE A 24 -37.58 -61.85 33.71
C PHE A 24 -36.86 -63.18 33.92
N THR A 25 -36.12 -63.27 35.02
CA THR A 25 -35.61 -64.52 35.58
C THR A 25 -36.30 -64.79 36.92
N ALA A 26 -36.38 -66.06 37.33
CA ALA A 26 -36.96 -66.41 38.62
C ALA A 26 -36.07 -67.37 39.39
N THR A 27 -35.97 -67.14 40.70
CA THR A 27 -35.27 -68.03 41.65
C THR A 27 -36.24 -68.48 42.75
N GLY A 28 -35.96 -69.63 43.37
CA GLY A 28 -36.86 -70.22 44.38
C GLY A 28 -37.95 -71.13 43.81
N LEU A 29 -37.89 -71.44 42.50
CA LEU A 29 -38.73 -72.47 41.87
C LEU A 29 -38.26 -73.87 42.26
N VAL A 30 -39.18 -74.82 42.43
CA VAL A 30 -38.88 -76.18 42.91
C VAL A 30 -38.81 -77.21 41.76
N ASN A 31 -38.28 -78.40 42.03
CA ASN A 31 -38.32 -79.57 41.13
C ASN A 31 -37.77 -79.34 39.71
N GLY A 32 -36.86 -78.37 39.53
CA GLY A 32 -36.30 -78.04 38.21
C GLY A 32 -37.26 -77.26 37.31
N GLU A 33 -38.31 -76.67 37.87
CA GLU A 33 -39.18 -75.72 37.16
C GLU A 33 -38.40 -74.49 36.68
N THR A 34 -38.88 -73.90 35.59
CA THR A 34 -38.29 -72.69 34.96
C THR A 34 -39.31 -71.56 34.94
N GLU A 35 -38.93 -70.35 34.49
CA GLU A 35 -39.84 -69.21 34.45
C GLU A 35 -41.13 -69.46 33.65
N SER A 36 -41.15 -70.47 32.77
CA SER A 36 -42.32 -70.85 31.97
C SER A 36 -43.55 -71.22 32.80
N VAL A 37 -43.37 -71.63 34.07
CA VAL A 37 -44.50 -71.95 34.95
C VAL A 37 -45.22 -70.69 35.46
N LEU A 38 -44.57 -69.53 35.41
CA LEU A 38 -45.10 -68.25 35.86
C LEU A 38 -45.85 -67.52 34.72
N THR A 39 -46.90 -68.14 34.18
CA THR A 39 -47.56 -67.69 32.93
C THR A 39 -48.26 -66.34 33.03
N ASN A 40 -48.55 -65.85 34.24
CA ASN A 40 -49.21 -64.56 34.50
C ASN A 40 -48.22 -63.49 35.01
N VAL A 41 -46.93 -63.72 34.87
CA VAL A 41 -45.88 -62.76 35.20
C VAL A 41 -45.35 -62.13 33.93
N THR A 42 -45.21 -60.80 33.95
CA THR A 42 -44.61 -60.04 32.85
C THR A 42 -43.58 -59.07 33.39
N ALA A 43 -42.57 -58.76 32.58
CA ALA A 43 -41.59 -57.75 32.91
C ALA A 43 -41.19 -56.98 31.65
N SER A 44 -41.20 -55.65 31.75
CA SER A 44 -40.80 -54.78 30.66
C SER A 44 -40.32 -53.41 31.15
N GLY A 45 -39.41 -52.81 30.39
CA GLY A 45 -39.03 -51.40 30.49
C GLY A 45 -38.90 -50.80 29.08
N THR A 46 -39.24 -49.52 28.93
CA THR A 46 -39.15 -48.80 27.65
C THR A 46 -38.49 -47.44 27.85
N GLY A 47 -37.68 -47.02 26.89
CA GLY A 47 -37.02 -45.72 26.86
C GLY A 47 -36.72 -45.29 25.43
N LYS A 48 -36.40 -44.01 25.22
CA LYS A 48 -36.04 -43.49 23.89
C LYS A 48 -34.74 -42.70 23.94
N ASN A 49 -34.71 -41.70 24.81
CA ASN A 49 -33.56 -40.84 25.01
C ASN A 49 -32.48 -41.56 25.82
N ALA A 50 -31.26 -41.02 25.82
CA ALA A 50 -30.23 -41.52 26.71
C ALA A 50 -30.62 -41.30 28.17
N GLY A 51 -30.37 -42.29 29.02
CA GLY A 51 -30.81 -42.31 30.41
C GLY A 51 -31.00 -43.73 30.95
N SER A 52 -31.42 -43.82 32.21
CA SER A 52 -31.75 -45.09 32.87
C SER A 52 -33.25 -45.17 33.11
N TYR A 53 -33.85 -46.32 32.77
CA TYR A 53 -35.28 -46.59 32.85
C TYR A 53 -35.53 -47.89 33.60
N ASN A 54 -36.53 -47.94 34.49
CA ASN A 54 -36.84 -49.18 35.20
C ASN A 54 -37.50 -50.20 34.26
N SER A 55 -37.07 -51.45 34.37
CA SER A 55 -37.77 -52.63 33.85
C SER A 55 -38.52 -53.27 35.02
N LYS A 56 -39.85 -53.18 35.04
CA LYS A 56 -40.64 -53.62 36.19
C LYS A 56 -41.25 -54.98 35.94
N ALA A 57 -41.08 -55.90 36.89
CA ALA A 57 -41.80 -57.17 36.90
C ALA A 57 -43.11 -57.05 37.69
N THR A 58 -44.19 -57.58 37.14
CA THR A 58 -45.51 -57.60 37.77
C THR A 58 -46.26 -58.88 37.43
N GLY A 59 -47.15 -59.31 38.31
CA GLY A 59 -48.00 -60.47 38.08
C GLY A 59 -48.34 -61.17 39.39
N SER A 60 -48.90 -62.36 39.25
CA SER A 60 -49.27 -63.23 40.37
C SER A 60 -49.22 -64.68 39.93
N ASP A 61 -48.95 -65.58 40.86
CA ASP A 61 -49.00 -67.02 40.63
C ASP A 61 -49.79 -67.71 41.76
N ASN A 62 -50.44 -68.83 41.46
CA ASN A 62 -51.25 -69.57 42.44
C ASN A 62 -50.41 -70.49 43.33
N ASN A 63 -49.23 -70.91 42.85
CA ASN A 63 -48.35 -71.85 43.53
C ASN A 63 -47.21 -71.15 44.27
N TYR A 64 -46.87 -69.91 43.88
CA TYR A 64 -45.77 -69.15 44.45
C TYR A 64 -46.21 -67.78 44.99
N ASN A 65 -45.82 -67.45 46.23
CA ASN A 65 -45.76 -66.05 46.67
C ASN A 65 -44.57 -65.37 45.98
N LEU A 66 -44.84 -64.31 45.22
CA LEU A 66 -43.83 -63.64 44.39
C LEU A 66 -43.31 -62.37 45.06
N THR A 67 -41.98 -62.23 45.06
CA THR A 67 -41.31 -60.96 45.34
C THR A 67 -40.68 -60.44 44.06
N PHE A 68 -40.90 -59.16 43.73
CA PHE A 68 -40.42 -58.55 42.49
C PHE A 68 -39.19 -57.68 42.73
N VAL A 69 -38.21 -57.82 41.84
CA VAL A 69 -37.03 -56.97 41.75
C VAL A 69 -37.01 -56.32 40.37
N ASP A 70 -36.93 -54.99 40.35
CA ASP A 70 -36.81 -54.20 39.12
C ASP A 70 -35.45 -54.46 38.45
N GLY A 71 -35.46 -54.60 37.14
CA GLY A 71 -34.29 -54.48 36.28
C GLY A 71 -34.15 -53.06 35.73
N SER A 72 -33.24 -52.84 34.79
CA SER A 72 -33.07 -51.54 34.13
C SER A 72 -32.80 -51.63 32.64
N LEU A 73 -33.28 -50.63 31.90
CA LEU A 73 -32.85 -50.32 30.54
C LEU A 73 -32.00 -49.07 30.61
N ASP A 74 -30.69 -49.21 30.41
CA ASP A 74 -29.77 -48.08 30.36
C ASP A 74 -29.40 -47.80 28.90
N ILE A 75 -29.83 -46.64 28.41
CA ILE A 75 -29.56 -46.15 27.07
C ILE A 75 -28.39 -45.16 27.16
N ALA A 76 -27.22 -45.55 26.66
CA ALA A 76 -26.06 -44.67 26.56
C ALA A 76 -26.26 -43.62 25.45
N LYS A 77 -25.59 -42.48 25.58
CA LYS A 77 -25.55 -41.46 24.53
C LYS A 77 -24.86 -42.00 23.27
N ALA A 78 -25.36 -41.62 22.10
CA ALA A 78 -24.62 -41.78 20.85
C ALA A 78 -23.48 -40.77 20.77
N ASN A 79 -22.52 -40.96 19.86
CA ASN A 79 -21.46 -39.98 19.62
C ASN A 79 -21.74 -39.20 18.35
N ALA A 80 -21.59 -37.88 18.41
CA ALA A 80 -21.67 -37.01 17.23
C ALA A 80 -20.51 -36.03 17.18
N ILE A 81 -20.08 -35.68 15.97
CA ILE A 81 -19.06 -34.68 15.72
C ILE A 81 -19.76 -33.44 15.16
N VAL A 82 -19.54 -32.30 15.80
CA VAL A 82 -20.02 -30.99 15.38
C VAL A 82 -18.85 -30.21 14.80
N THR A 83 -18.99 -29.75 13.56
CA THR A 83 -17.98 -28.94 12.88
C THR A 83 -18.53 -27.55 12.60
N ALA A 84 -17.93 -26.53 13.20
CA ALA A 84 -18.32 -25.14 12.93
C ALA A 84 -18.08 -24.78 11.46
N ASN A 85 -18.95 -23.94 10.91
CA ASN A 85 -18.84 -23.53 9.51
C ASN A 85 -17.59 -22.68 9.27
N SER A 86 -17.08 -22.77 8.04
CA SER A 86 -15.93 -21.98 7.56
C SER A 86 -16.31 -21.07 6.38
N ASN A 87 -15.67 -19.91 6.27
CA ASN A 87 -15.78 -18.99 5.13
C ASN A 87 -14.39 -18.49 4.73
N HIS A 88 -13.96 -18.88 3.53
CA HIS A 88 -12.65 -18.51 2.97
C HIS A 88 -12.73 -17.49 1.83
N SER A 89 -13.91 -16.87 1.63
CA SER A 89 -14.18 -15.95 0.51
C SER A 89 -14.31 -14.49 0.94
N ALA A 90 -14.19 -14.22 2.24
CA ALA A 90 -14.31 -12.86 2.76
C ALA A 90 -13.10 -12.02 2.33
N VAL A 91 -13.37 -10.76 1.99
CA VAL A 91 -12.33 -9.76 1.67
C VAL A 91 -12.51 -8.59 2.64
N TYR A 92 -11.41 -7.95 3.04
CA TYR A 92 -11.45 -6.78 3.89
C TYR A 92 -12.38 -5.71 3.32
N ASN A 93 -13.36 -5.29 4.11
CA ASN A 93 -14.39 -4.33 3.71
C ASN A 93 -14.61 -3.24 4.77
N GLY A 94 -13.68 -3.08 5.72
CA GLY A 94 -13.74 -2.09 6.78
C GLY A 94 -14.77 -2.38 7.89
N LYS A 95 -15.51 -3.50 7.81
CA LYS A 95 -16.55 -3.89 8.78
C LYS A 95 -16.24 -5.22 9.46
N ASN A 96 -16.87 -5.45 10.61
CA ASN A 96 -16.84 -6.77 11.24
C ASN A 96 -17.59 -7.76 10.35
N GLN A 97 -16.97 -8.92 10.12
CA GLN A 97 -17.49 -10.03 9.35
C GLN A 97 -17.67 -11.23 10.27
N THR A 98 -18.65 -12.06 9.95
CA THR A 98 -19.03 -13.20 10.77
C THR A 98 -19.26 -14.44 9.91
N VAL A 99 -18.96 -15.60 10.50
CA VAL A 99 -19.42 -16.90 10.02
C VAL A 99 -20.20 -17.54 11.16
N THR A 100 -21.32 -18.17 10.85
CA THR A 100 -22.21 -18.78 11.84
C THR A 100 -22.71 -20.15 11.36
N GLY A 101 -23.21 -20.93 12.31
CA GLY A 101 -23.72 -22.27 12.04
C GLY A 101 -22.64 -23.33 12.07
N PHE A 102 -23.07 -24.57 12.02
CA PHE A 102 -22.24 -25.76 12.05
C PHE A 102 -22.81 -26.79 11.09
N THR A 103 -22.13 -27.93 11.02
CA THR A 103 -22.63 -29.20 10.47
C THR A 103 -22.40 -30.30 11.52
N ALA A 104 -23.16 -31.39 11.46
CA ALA A 104 -23.00 -32.51 12.37
C ALA A 104 -22.97 -33.86 11.64
N THR A 105 -22.12 -34.77 12.12
CA THR A 105 -22.04 -36.16 11.66
C THR A 105 -22.15 -37.12 12.85
N GLY A 106 -22.56 -38.37 12.59
CA GLY A 106 -22.82 -39.35 13.65
C GLY A 106 -24.23 -39.26 14.25
N LEU A 107 -25.09 -38.39 13.72
CA LEU A 107 -26.51 -38.37 14.06
C LEU A 107 -27.21 -39.65 13.56
N VAL A 108 -28.16 -40.16 14.33
CA VAL A 108 -28.83 -41.45 14.10
C VAL A 108 -30.21 -41.27 13.48
N ASN A 109 -30.74 -42.34 12.88
CA ASN A 109 -32.13 -42.40 12.36
C ASN A 109 -32.54 -41.26 11.40
N GLY A 110 -31.59 -40.73 10.63
CA GLY A 110 -31.86 -39.63 9.69
C GLY A 110 -32.10 -38.28 10.36
N GLU A 111 -31.74 -38.15 11.64
CA GLU A 111 -31.74 -36.86 12.33
C GLU A 111 -30.80 -35.87 11.65
N THR A 112 -31.17 -34.60 11.72
CA THR A 112 -30.35 -33.49 11.26
C THR A 112 -29.88 -32.67 12.46
N GLU A 113 -28.95 -31.76 12.22
CA GLU A 113 -28.42 -30.84 13.24
C GLU A 113 -29.48 -30.03 13.99
N SER A 114 -30.72 -29.96 13.50
CA SER A 114 -31.86 -29.36 14.22
C SER A 114 -32.14 -30.01 15.58
N VAL A 115 -31.69 -31.25 15.83
CA VAL A 115 -31.84 -31.91 17.13
C VAL A 115 -30.89 -31.35 18.19
N LEU A 116 -29.78 -30.73 17.77
CA LEU A 116 -28.74 -30.17 18.64
C LEU A 116 -29.07 -28.72 19.03
N THR A 117 -30.23 -28.51 19.66
CA THR A 117 -30.81 -27.17 19.90
C THR A 117 -30.00 -26.26 20.83
N ASN A 118 -29.10 -26.83 21.64
CA ASN A 118 -28.24 -26.09 22.56
C ASN A 118 -26.80 -25.94 22.05
N VAL A 119 -26.56 -26.24 20.76
CA VAL A 119 -25.27 -26.04 20.11
C VAL A 119 -25.29 -24.75 19.31
N ILE A 120 -24.26 -23.94 19.50
CA ILE A 120 -24.02 -22.73 18.72
C ILE A 120 -22.62 -22.76 18.13
N ALA A 121 -22.45 -22.14 16.97
CA ALA A 121 -21.15 -21.98 16.35
C ALA A 121 -21.02 -20.62 15.67
N SER A 122 -19.92 -19.93 15.95
CA SER A 122 -19.61 -18.64 15.33
C SER A 122 -18.13 -18.28 15.35
N GLY A 123 -17.72 -17.47 14.40
CA GLY A 123 -16.43 -16.79 14.35
C GLY A 123 -16.60 -15.36 13.84
N THR A 124 -15.78 -14.43 14.34
CA THR A 124 -15.82 -13.02 13.93
C THR A 124 -14.42 -12.48 13.68
N GLY A 125 -14.31 -11.56 12.72
CA GLY A 125 -13.07 -10.92 12.31
C GLY A 125 -13.35 -9.58 11.63
N LYS A 126 -12.36 -8.71 11.52
CA LYS A 126 -12.52 -7.42 10.82
C LYS A 126 -11.39 -7.18 9.82
N ASN A 127 -10.16 -7.29 10.30
CA ASN A 127 -8.96 -7.10 9.50
C ASN A 127 -8.69 -8.33 8.64
N ALA A 128 -7.81 -8.19 7.65
CA ALA A 128 -7.34 -9.34 6.90
C ALA A 128 -6.58 -10.31 7.82
N GLY A 129 -6.82 -11.60 7.67
CA GLY A 129 -6.29 -12.64 8.54
C GLY A 129 -7.22 -13.86 8.63
N SER A 130 -6.83 -14.84 9.45
CA SER A 130 -7.60 -16.04 9.73
C SER A 130 -8.09 -16.04 11.18
N TYR A 131 -9.36 -16.36 11.38
CA TYR A 131 -10.04 -16.33 12.67
C TYR A 131 -10.79 -17.65 12.89
N ASN A 132 -10.74 -18.20 14.11
CA ASN A 132 -11.47 -19.44 14.39
C ASN A 132 -12.98 -19.20 14.48
N SER A 133 -13.75 -20.11 13.89
CA SER A 133 -15.17 -20.31 14.15
C SER A 133 -15.32 -21.48 15.10
N LYS A 134 -15.81 -21.24 16.33
CA LYS A 134 -15.86 -22.27 17.37
C LYS A 134 -17.29 -22.73 17.60
N ALA A 135 -17.46 -24.04 17.71
CA ALA A 135 -18.71 -24.66 18.13
C ALA A 135 -18.65 -25.00 19.63
N THR A 136 -19.74 -24.75 20.34
CA THR A 136 -19.89 -25.09 21.76
C THR A 136 -21.33 -25.46 22.06
N GLY A 137 -21.54 -26.35 23.01
CA GLY A 137 -22.87 -26.73 23.48
C GLY A 137 -22.87 -28.09 24.14
N SER A 138 -24.07 -28.60 24.40
CA SER A 138 -24.28 -29.96 24.90
C SER A 138 -25.59 -30.52 24.35
N ASP A 139 -25.73 -31.84 24.42
CA ASP A 139 -26.95 -32.53 24.06
C ASP A 139 -27.26 -33.66 25.04
N ASN A 140 -28.54 -33.98 25.20
CA ASN A 140 -29.00 -35.01 26.13
C ASN A 140 -28.81 -36.43 25.59
N ASN A 141 -28.80 -36.61 24.28
CA ASN A 141 -28.73 -37.89 23.60
C ASN A 141 -27.36 -38.14 22.94
N TYR A 142 -26.56 -37.10 22.74
CA TYR A 142 -25.24 -37.18 22.13
C TYR A 142 -24.09 -36.74 23.03
N ASN A 143 -22.99 -37.48 23.01
CA ASN A 143 -21.67 -37.00 23.38
C ASN A 143 -21.09 -36.24 22.17
N LEU A 144 -20.86 -34.94 22.34
CA LEU A 144 -20.42 -34.07 21.25
C LEU A 144 -18.91 -33.89 21.27
N THR A 145 -18.29 -34.09 20.10
CA THR A 145 -16.92 -33.65 19.83
C THR A 145 -16.96 -32.45 18.91
N PHE A 146 -16.28 -31.37 19.27
CA PHE A 146 -16.29 -30.13 18.50
C PHE A 146 -15.04 -29.99 17.64
N VAL A 147 -15.23 -29.57 16.39
CA VAL A 147 -14.20 -29.23 15.43
C VAL A 147 -14.38 -27.77 15.04
N ASP A 148 -13.32 -26.97 15.17
CA ASP A 148 -13.30 -25.57 14.77
C ASP A 148 -13.39 -25.44 13.24
N GLY A 149 -14.12 -24.43 12.78
CA GLY A 149 -14.03 -23.90 11.42
C GLY A 149 -13.17 -22.63 11.40
N SER A 150 -13.15 -21.92 10.26
CA SER A 150 -12.44 -20.64 10.16
C SER A 150 -13.17 -19.58 9.36
N LEU A 151 -12.91 -18.32 9.67
CA LEU A 151 -13.21 -17.15 8.86
C LEU A 151 -11.89 -16.58 8.36
N ASP A 152 -11.63 -16.72 7.06
CA ASP A 152 -10.44 -16.14 6.42
C ASP A 152 -10.85 -14.91 5.63
N ILE A 153 -10.27 -13.77 6.03
CA ILE A 153 -10.48 -12.47 5.41
C ILE A 153 -9.23 -12.14 4.60
N ALA A 154 -9.36 -12.13 3.28
CA ALA A 154 -8.30 -11.70 2.37
C ALA A 154 -8.12 -10.17 2.41
N LYS A 155 -6.94 -9.69 2.06
CA LYS A 155 -6.68 -8.26 1.90
C LYS A 155 -7.49 -7.68 0.72
N ALA A 156 -7.97 -6.45 0.87
CA ALA A 156 -8.50 -5.67 -0.23
C ALA A 156 -7.34 -5.16 -1.12
N ASN A 157 -7.64 -4.64 -2.31
CA ASN A 157 -6.62 -4.04 -3.17
C ASN A 157 -6.77 -2.52 -3.17
N ALA A 158 -5.67 -1.79 -3.02
CA ALA A 158 -5.64 -0.35 -3.14
C ALA A 158 -4.46 0.11 -3.99
N THR A 159 -4.62 1.23 -4.69
CA THR A 159 -3.57 1.87 -5.47
C THR A 159 -3.16 3.16 -4.79
N VAL A 160 -1.86 3.31 -4.53
CA VAL A 160 -1.25 4.49 -3.94
C VAL A 160 -0.50 5.24 -5.04
N THR A 161 -0.82 6.51 -5.23
CA THR A 161 -0.18 7.38 -6.22
C THR A 161 0.58 8.48 -5.50
N ALA A 162 1.90 8.52 -5.65
CA ALA A 162 2.71 9.61 -5.11
C ALA A 162 2.34 10.94 -5.75
N ASN A 163 2.38 12.03 -4.97
CA ASN A 163 2.04 13.34 -5.48
C ASN A 163 3.05 13.83 -6.53
N SER A 164 2.55 14.66 -7.45
CA SER A 164 3.35 15.35 -8.46
C SER A 164 3.34 16.87 -8.24
N ASN A 165 4.43 17.53 -8.63
CA ASN A 165 4.55 18.98 -8.69
C ASN A 165 5.22 19.40 -10.01
N HIS A 166 4.49 20.14 -10.83
CA HIS A 166 4.93 20.58 -12.15
C HIS A 166 5.13 22.11 -12.26
N SER A 167 5.08 22.83 -11.13
CA SER A 167 5.19 24.30 -11.11
C SER A 167 6.50 24.82 -10.52
N ALA A 168 7.41 23.92 -10.13
CA ALA A 168 8.70 24.29 -9.60
C ALA A 168 9.57 24.96 -10.68
N VAL A 169 10.32 25.99 -10.29
CA VAL A 169 11.30 26.69 -11.12
C VAL A 169 12.64 26.64 -10.40
N TYR A 170 13.74 26.49 -11.13
CA TYR A 170 15.09 26.48 -10.56
C TYR A 170 15.31 27.71 -9.67
N ASN A 171 15.68 27.47 -8.42
CA ASN A 171 15.87 28.53 -7.42
C ASN A 171 17.18 28.34 -6.62
N GLY A 172 18.09 27.47 -7.09
CA GLY A 172 19.38 27.20 -6.45
C GLY A 172 19.30 26.35 -5.17
N LYS A 173 18.11 25.86 -4.79
CA LYS A 173 17.88 25.01 -3.59
C LYS A 173 17.21 23.70 -3.96
N ASP A 174 17.31 22.72 -3.06
CA ASP A 174 16.57 21.47 -3.18
C ASP A 174 15.07 21.76 -3.06
N GLN A 175 14.30 21.14 -3.95
CA GLN A 175 12.85 21.20 -4.01
C GLN A 175 12.31 19.79 -3.80
N THR A 176 11.18 19.71 -3.10
CA THR A 176 10.58 18.44 -2.70
C THR A 176 9.11 18.41 -3.01
N VAL A 177 8.62 17.24 -3.41
CA VAL A 177 7.21 16.89 -3.39
C VAL A 177 7.03 15.77 -2.39
N THR A 178 5.97 15.82 -1.58
CA THR A 178 5.68 14.82 -0.55
C THR A 178 4.20 14.47 -0.54
N GLY A 179 3.89 13.33 0.06
CA GLY A 179 2.53 12.84 0.19
C GLY A 179 2.08 12.05 -1.02
N PHE A 180 0.92 11.43 -0.88
CA PHE A 180 0.30 10.54 -1.86
C PHE A 180 -1.21 10.65 -1.77
N THR A 181 -1.88 10.10 -2.77
CA THR A 181 -3.32 9.81 -2.74
C THR A 181 -3.56 8.30 -2.85
N ALA A 182 -4.71 7.83 -2.40
CA ALA A 182 -5.07 6.41 -2.51
C ALA A 182 -6.47 6.20 -3.09
N THR A 183 -6.61 5.15 -3.90
CA THR A 183 -7.90 4.68 -4.45
C THR A 183 -8.08 3.19 -4.16
N GLY A 184 -9.32 2.71 -4.16
CA GLY A 184 -9.65 1.32 -3.79
C GLY A 184 -9.77 1.08 -2.29
N LEU A 185 -9.66 2.13 -1.46
CA LEU A 185 -10.00 2.05 -0.04
C LEU A 185 -11.50 1.80 0.15
N VAL A 186 -11.85 1.01 1.16
CA VAL A 186 -13.22 0.52 1.39
C VAL A 186 -13.91 1.33 2.48
N ASN A 187 -15.25 1.26 2.52
CA ASN A 187 -16.07 1.81 3.61
C ASN A 187 -15.81 3.30 3.94
N GLY A 188 -15.44 4.10 2.93
CA GLY A 188 -15.17 5.53 3.11
C GLY A 188 -13.86 5.84 3.84
N GLU A 189 -12.96 4.87 3.96
CA GLU A 189 -11.61 5.10 4.46
C GLU A 189 -10.83 6.08 3.58
N THR A 190 -9.93 6.83 4.21
CA THR A 190 -9.01 7.75 3.54
C THR A 190 -7.58 7.23 3.66
N GLU A 191 -6.63 7.84 2.93
CA GLU A 191 -5.21 7.51 3.00
C GLU A 191 -4.61 7.49 4.42
N SER A 192 -5.27 8.11 5.41
CA SER A 192 -4.89 8.04 6.82
C SER A 192 -4.81 6.61 7.40
N VAL A 193 -5.51 5.63 6.80
CA VAL A 193 -5.40 4.23 7.24
C VAL A 193 -4.08 3.59 6.84
N LEU A 194 -3.41 4.11 5.81
CA LEU A 194 -2.15 3.59 5.28
C LEU A 194 -0.94 4.18 6.05
N THR A 195 -0.91 3.95 7.36
CA THR A 195 0.03 4.60 8.29
C THR A 195 1.51 4.28 8.05
N ASN A 196 1.81 3.17 7.37
CA ASN A 196 3.17 2.75 7.03
C ASN A 196 3.52 3.02 5.56
N VAL A 197 2.78 3.89 4.88
CA VAL A 197 3.05 4.33 3.51
C VAL A 197 3.60 5.74 3.53
N THR A 198 4.65 5.95 2.73
CA THR A 198 5.27 7.26 2.55
C THR A 198 5.52 7.50 1.07
N ALA A 199 5.56 8.77 0.67
CA ALA A 199 5.89 9.16 -0.70
C ALA A 199 6.66 10.48 -0.72
N SER A 200 7.75 10.51 -1.50
CA SER A 200 8.52 11.71 -1.72
C SER A 200 9.34 11.68 -3.01
N GLY A 201 9.64 12.88 -3.51
CA GLY A 201 10.60 13.12 -4.59
C GLY A 201 11.42 14.38 -4.27
N ILE A 202 12.69 14.39 -4.67
CA ILE A 202 13.62 15.51 -4.47
C ILE A 202 14.38 15.79 -5.76
N GLY A 203 14.58 17.08 -6.04
CA GLY A 203 15.33 17.57 -7.18
C GLY A 203 15.86 18.98 -6.90
N LYS A 204 16.88 19.41 -7.65
CA LYS A 204 17.49 20.74 -7.45
C LYS A 204 17.59 21.51 -8.75
N ASN A 205 18.26 20.89 -9.73
CA ASN A 205 18.47 21.44 -11.05
C ASN A 205 17.18 21.36 -11.88
N ALA A 206 17.12 22.10 -12.98
CA ALA A 206 16.02 21.96 -13.92
C ALA A 206 16.01 20.55 -14.53
N GLY A 207 14.82 19.96 -14.64
CA GLY A 207 14.65 18.57 -15.05
C GLY A 207 13.40 17.94 -14.45
N SER A 208 13.21 16.65 -14.73
CA SER A 208 12.11 15.85 -14.17
C SER A 208 12.68 14.78 -13.23
N TYR A 209 12.10 14.70 -12.04
CA TYR A 209 12.50 13.79 -10.98
C TYR A 209 11.30 12.94 -10.55
N SER A 210 11.52 11.67 -10.22
CA SER A 210 10.44 10.79 -9.77
C SER A 210 10.11 11.04 -8.29
N SER A 211 8.80 11.06 -7.98
CA SER A 211 8.27 10.99 -6.62
C SER A 211 7.75 9.58 -6.40
N LYS A 212 8.33 8.84 -5.45
CA LYS A 212 8.03 7.41 -5.28
C LYS A 212 7.27 7.16 -4.00
N ALA A 213 6.24 6.34 -4.08
CA ALA A 213 5.51 5.82 -2.92
C ALA A 213 6.03 4.43 -2.55
N THR A 214 6.20 4.18 -1.25
CA THR A 214 6.59 2.87 -0.72
C THR A 214 5.91 2.61 0.61
N GLY A 215 5.72 1.33 0.95
CA GLY A 215 5.15 0.93 2.22
C GLY A 215 4.42 -0.40 2.13
N SER A 216 3.69 -0.73 3.19
CA SER A 216 2.81 -1.89 3.23
C SER A 216 1.63 -1.63 4.16
N ASP A 217 0.58 -2.42 4.03
CA ASP A 217 -0.57 -2.36 4.92
C ASP A 217 -1.04 -3.78 5.31
N ALA A 218 -1.62 -3.89 6.49
CA ALA A 218 -2.11 -5.16 7.03
C ALA A 218 -3.38 -5.64 6.31
N ASN A 219 -4.21 -4.72 5.83
CA ASN A 219 -5.52 -4.97 5.26
C ASN A 219 -5.57 -4.78 3.74
N TYR A 220 -4.59 -4.11 3.15
CA TYR A 220 -4.51 -3.87 1.71
C TYR A 220 -3.28 -4.50 1.04
N ASN A 221 -3.48 -5.08 -0.14
CA ASN A 221 -2.43 -5.26 -1.14
C ASN A 221 -2.27 -3.94 -1.89
N LEU A 222 -1.10 -3.32 -1.74
CA LEU A 222 -0.83 -2.01 -2.31
C LEU A 222 -0.14 -2.13 -3.67
N THR A 223 -0.64 -1.40 -4.65
CA THR A 223 0.06 -1.10 -5.90
C THR A 223 0.52 0.34 -5.87
N PHE A 224 1.77 0.61 -6.23
CA PHE A 224 2.35 1.94 -6.20
C PHE A 224 2.48 2.52 -7.61
N VAL A 225 2.10 3.79 -7.74
CA VAL A 225 2.26 4.60 -8.95
C VAL A 225 3.12 5.80 -8.59
N ASP A 226 4.18 6.00 -9.36
CA ASP A 226 5.10 7.13 -9.19
C ASP A 226 4.43 8.44 -9.63
N GLY A 227 4.70 9.51 -8.89
CA GLY A 227 4.47 10.89 -9.30
C GLY A 227 5.76 11.51 -9.87
N SER A 228 5.76 12.81 -10.11
CA SER A 228 6.93 13.53 -10.58
C SER A 228 7.11 14.92 -9.97
N LEU A 229 8.35 15.36 -9.87
CA LEU A 229 8.74 16.73 -9.58
C LEU A 229 9.42 17.28 -10.84
N ASP A 230 8.77 18.20 -11.53
CA ASP A 230 9.31 18.87 -12.70
C ASP A 230 9.75 20.28 -12.32
N ILE A 231 11.04 20.55 -12.50
CA ILE A 231 11.68 21.83 -12.21
C ILE A 231 11.99 22.49 -13.55
N ALA A 232 11.31 23.59 -13.85
CA ALA A 232 11.58 24.41 -15.02
C ALA A 232 12.87 25.23 -14.84
N LYS A 233 13.50 25.60 -15.96
CA LYS A 233 14.64 26.52 -15.94
C LYS A 233 14.22 27.91 -15.46
N ALA A 234 15.09 28.56 -14.69
CA ALA A 234 14.97 29.99 -14.41
C ALA A 234 15.34 30.81 -15.66
N ASN A 235 15.06 32.11 -15.68
CA ASN A 235 15.46 32.99 -16.77
C ASN A 235 16.60 33.90 -16.31
N ALA A 236 17.65 34.02 -17.11
CA ALA A 236 18.75 34.95 -16.87
C ALA A 236 19.11 35.71 -18.15
N THR A 237 19.56 36.95 -17.97
CA THR A 237 20.04 37.81 -19.06
C THR A 237 21.54 37.96 -18.94
N VAL A 238 22.25 37.58 -20.00
CA VAL A 238 23.70 37.70 -20.14
C VAL A 238 24.00 38.90 -21.02
N THR A 239 24.82 39.82 -20.52
CA THR A 239 25.25 41.01 -21.26
C THR A 239 26.76 40.94 -21.49
N ALA A 240 27.18 40.88 -22.75
CA ALA A 240 28.60 40.91 -23.09
C ALA A 240 29.22 42.26 -22.69
N ASN A 241 30.48 42.24 -22.24
CA ASN A 241 31.15 43.45 -21.80
C ASN A 241 31.36 44.42 -22.96
N SER A 242 31.31 45.72 -22.63
CA SER A 242 31.67 46.81 -23.53
C SER A 242 32.98 47.48 -23.11
N ASN A 243 33.81 47.88 -24.09
CA ASN A 243 34.99 48.70 -23.88
C ASN A 243 34.96 49.91 -24.82
N HIS A 244 34.79 51.09 -24.25
CA HIS A 244 34.70 52.36 -24.97
C HIS A 244 35.98 53.22 -24.89
N SER A 245 37.05 52.69 -24.32
CA SER A 245 38.29 53.45 -24.03
C SER A 245 39.45 53.14 -24.98
N ALA A 246 39.23 52.29 -25.97
CA ALA A 246 40.23 51.91 -26.94
C ALA A 246 40.53 53.06 -27.92
N VAL A 247 41.81 53.35 -28.18
CA VAL A 247 42.25 54.27 -29.24
C VAL A 247 43.06 53.47 -30.24
N TYR A 248 42.91 53.77 -31.54
CA TYR A 248 43.66 53.11 -32.60
C TYR A 248 45.17 53.16 -32.34
N ASN A 249 45.80 51.99 -32.24
CA ASN A 249 47.22 51.85 -31.91
C ASN A 249 47.96 50.88 -32.86
N GLY A 250 47.32 50.51 -33.97
CA GLY A 250 47.87 49.60 -34.99
C GLY A 250 47.82 48.12 -34.65
N LYS A 251 47.32 47.74 -33.47
CA LYS A 251 47.20 46.34 -33.02
C LYS A 251 45.74 45.92 -32.94
N ASP A 252 45.52 44.60 -33.00
CA ASP A 252 44.21 44.02 -32.70
C ASP A 252 43.84 44.31 -31.24
N GLN A 253 42.59 44.71 -31.05
CA GLN A 253 42.01 44.98 -29.75
C GLN A 253 40.85 44.03 -29.51
N SER A 254 40.63 43.69 -28.24
CA SER A 254 39.59 42.76 -27.84
C SER A 254 38.92 43.21 -26.55
N VAL A 255 37.64 42.89 -26.44
CA VAL A 255 36.90 42.88 -25.19
C VAL A 255 36.41 41.46 -24.94
N THR A 256 36.47 41.01 -23.68
CA THR A 256 36.06 39.66 -23.28
C THR A 256 35.26 39.71 -22.00
N GLY A 257 34.49 38.65 -21.77
CA GLY A 257 33.70 38.48 -20.55
C GLY A 257 32.31 39.11 -20.67
N PHE A 258 31.50 38.83 -19.66
CA PHE A 258 30.10 39.23 -19.59
C PHE A 258 29.69 39.47 -18.13
N THR A 259 28.49 40.02 -17.97
CA THR A 259 27.76 40.09 -16.69
C THR A 259 26.42 39.37 -16.82
N ALA A 260 25.83 38.92 -15.72
CA ALA A 260 24.53 38.29 -15.74
C ALA A 260 23.57 38.88 -14.70
N THR A 261 22.29 38.94 -15.06
CA THR A 261 21.18 39.30 -14.15
C THR A 261 20.10 38.22 -14.20
N GLY A 262 19.29 38.11 -13.15
CA GLY A 262 18.28 37.04 -13.03
C GLY A 262 18.80 35.72 -12.47
N LEU A 263 20.08 35.66 -12.08
CA LEU A 263 20.62 34.53 -11.31
C LEU A 263 19.96 34.46 -9.92
N VAL A 264 19.71 33.24 -9.44
CA VAL A 264 18.96 32.97 -8.21
C VAL A 264 19.88 32.68 -7.03
N ASN A 265 19.36 32.80 -5.80
CA ASN A 265 20.03 32.38 -4.57
C ASN A 265 21.48 32.91 -4.38
N GLY A 266 21.77 34.10 -4.89
CA GLY A 266 23.10 34.72 -4.78
C GLY A 266 24.17 34.08 -5.67
N GLU A 267 23.77 33.30 -6.68
CA GLU A 267 24.68 32.79 -7.70
C GLU A 267 25.32 33.94 -8.49
N THR A 268 26.55 33.71 -8.96
CA THR A 268 27.32 34.63 -9.82
C THR A 268 27.47 34.05 -11.22
N GLU A 269 28.03 34.82 -12.16
CA GLU A 269 28.27 34.38 -13.55
C GLU A 269 29.05 33.05 -13.66
N ALA A 270 29.76 32.65 -12.60
CA ALA A 270 30.49 31.40 -12.53
C ALA A 270 29.61 30.15 -12.76
N VAL A 271 28.31 30.21 -12.47
CA VAL A 271 27.39 29.09 -12.75
C VAL A 271 27.14 28.89 -14.24
N LEU A 272 27.30 29.95 -15.05
CA LEU A 272 27.12 29.94 -16.49
C LEU A 272 28.39 29.50 -17.23
N SER A 273 28.98 28.39 -16.79
CA SER A 273 30.27 27.88 -17.31
C SER A 273 30.28 27.56 -18.82
N GLY A 274 29.10 27.34 -19.41
CA GLY A 274 28.92 27.14 -20.86
C GLY A 274 28.78 28.42 -21.69
N VAL A 275 28.91 29.60 -21.06
CA VAL A 275 28.74 30.91 -21.72
C VAL A 275 30.08 31.58 -21.96
N THR A 276 30.25 32.13 -23.15
CA THR A 276 31.42 32.93 -23.53
C THR A 276 30.96 34.23 -24.18
N ALA A 277 31.78 35.28 -24.05
CA ALA A 277 31.53 36.56 -24.70
C ALA A 277 32.83 37.23 -25.14
N SER A 278 32.88 37.66 -26.40
CA SER A 278 34.02 38.38 -26.96
C SER A 278 33.65 39.26 -28.15
N GLY A 279 34.48 40.29 -28.37
CA GLY A 279 34.48 41.13 -29.56
C GLY A 279 35.91 41.53 -29.90
N THR A 280 36.21 41.64 -31.20
CA THR A 280 37.55 42.02 -31.70
C THR A 280 37.46 43.07 -32.80
N GLY A 281 38.47 43.94 -32.89
CA GLY A 281 38.56 44.99 -33.88
C GLY A 281 39.97 45.55 -33.95
N LYS A 282 40.34 46.15 -35.10
CA LYS A 282 41.67 46.73 -35.31
C LYS A 282 41.62 48.21 -35.65
N ASN A 283 40.74 48.60 -36.56
CA ASN A 283 40.63 49.98 -37.05
C ASN A 283 39.68 50.81 -36.17
N ALA A 284 39.74 52.13 -36.32
CA ALA A 284 38.77 53.00 -35.66
C ALA A 284 37.33 52.70 -36.14
N GLY A 285 36.41 52.47 -35.20
CA GLY A 285 35.06 51.99 -35.48
C GLY A 285 34.40 51.37 -34.24
N SER A 286 33.18 50.88 -34.41
CA SER A 286 32.42 50.16 -33.39
C SER A 286 32.21 48.70 -33.82
N TYR A 287 32.52 47.77 -32.93
CA TYR A 287 32.46 46.34 -33.16
C TYR A 287 31.60 45.66 -32.08
N ASN A 288 30.74 44.71 -32.43
CA ASN A 288 29.93 44.01 -31.43
C ASN A 288 30.80 43.05 -30.60
N SER A 289 30.55 43.04 -29.30
CA SER A 289 30.95 41.97 -28.38
C SER A 289 29.74 41.06 -28.17
N LYS A 290 29.81 39.80 -28.60
CA LYS A 290 28.64 38.90 -28.57
C LYS A 290 28.79 37.85 -27.50
N ALA A 291 27.73 37.62 -26.73
CA ALA A 291 27.64 36.50 -25.80
C ALA A 291 26.90 35.31 -26.44
N THR A 292 27.40 34.10 -26.23
CA THR A 292 26.76 32.86 -26.70
C THR A 292 27.00 31.73 -25.70
N GLY A 293 26.10 30.74 -25.69
CA GLY A 293 26.22 29.56 -24.84
C GLY A 293 24.87 28.99 -24.45
N SER A 294 24.89 28.04 -23.52
CA SER A 294 23.69 27.44 -22.93
C SER A 294 23.96 27.06 -21.48
N ASP A 295 22.89 26.97 -20.70
CA ASP A 295 22.96 26.47 -19.34
C ASP A 295 21.85 25.43 -19.07
N ASN A 296 22.10 24.51 -18.14
CA ASN A 296 21.16 23.45 -17.79
C ASN A 296 20.01 23.95 -16.91
N ASN A 297 20.23 25.01 -16.14
CA ASN A 297 19.29 25.55 -15.16
C ASN A 297 18.68 26.89 -15.59
N TYR A 298 19.27 27.57 -16.57
CA TYR A 298 18.78 28.86 -17.08
C TYR A 298 18.39 28.84 -18.55
N ASN A 299 17.27 29.47 -18.87
CA ASN A 299 16.99 30.00 -20.20
C ASN A 299 17.73 31.35 -20.32
N LEU A 300 18.68 31.42 -21.25
CA LEU A 300 19.55 32.58 -21.40
C LEU A 300 19.03 33.51 -22.49
N THR A 301 18.92 34.79 -22.16
CA THR A 301 18.76 35.88 -23.13
C THR A 301 20.08 36.62 -23.26
N PHE A 302 20.57 36.80 -24.48
CA PHE A 302 21.85 37.45 -24.74
C PHE A 302 21.67 38.90 -25.21
N VAL A 303 22.48 39.79 -24.65
CA VAL A 303 22.57 41.20 -25.04
C VAL A 303 24.01 41.47 -25.48
N ASP A 304 24.16 42.00 -26.69
CA ASP A 304 25.46 42.38 -27.25
C ASP A 304 26.05 43.58 -26.49
N GLY A 305 27.36 43.53 -26.25
CA GLY A 305 28.19 44.66 -25.86
C GLY A 305 28.90 45.26 -27.06
N SER A 306 29.88 46.13 -26.83
CA SER A 306 30.60 46.84 -27.90
C SER A 306 32.08 47.06 -27.60
N LEU A 307 32.91 47.04 -28.63
CA LEU A 307 34.29 47.50 -28.63
C LEU A 307 34.35 48.74 -29.53
N ASP A 308 34.49 49.91 -28.91
CA ASP A 308 34.62 51.17 -29.64
C ASP A 308 36.08 51.61 -29.67
N ILE A 309 36.65 51.66 -30.87
CA ILE A 309 38.02 52.10 -31.12
C ILE A 309 37.96 53.54 -31.65
N ALA A 310 38.38 54.49 -30.84
CA ALA A 310 38.51 55.88 -31.23
C ALA A 310 39.64 56.07 -32.25
N LYS A 311 39.52 57.11 -33.08
CA LYS A 311 40.60 57.51 -33.99
C LYS A 311 41.80 57.98 -33.16
N ALA A 312 43.01 57.67 -33.62
CA ALA A 312 44.22 58.29 -33.10
C ALA A 312 44.33 59.73 -33.62
N ASP A 313 44.87 60.61 -32.79
CA ASP A 313 45.18 61.98 -33.20
C ASP A 313 46.43 62.00 -34.09
N ALA A 314 46.34 62.69 -35.22
CA ALA A 314 47.48 62.99 -36.08
C ALA A 314 47.53 64.49 -36.36
N THR A 315 48.71 65.08 -36.18
CA THR A 315 48.95 66.49 -36.51
C THR A 315 49.61 66.56 -37.87
N VAL A 316 48.90 67.13 -38.84
CA VAL A 316 49.45 67.43 -40.17
C VAL A 316 49.85 68.89 -40.17
N THR A 317 51.14 69.15 -40.34
CA THR A 317 51.69 70.50 -40.49
C THR A 317 52.06 70.69 -41.95
N ALA A 318 51.36 71.60 -42.63
CA ALA A 318 51.72 72.00 -43.97
C ALA A 318 53.14 72.59 -43.97
N ASN A 319 53.92 72.26 -45.00
CA ASN A 319 55.21 72.92 -45.17
C ASN A 319 55.00 74.43 -45.30
N SER A 320 55.85 75.22 -44.67
CA SER A 320 55.87 76.66 -44.83
C SER A 320 57.14 77.06 -45.57
N ASN A 321 57.00 77.79 -46.69
CA ASN A 321 58.15 78.42 -47.34
C ASN A 321 58.51 79.67 -46.55
N HIS A 322 59.62 79.63 -45.80
CA HIS A 322 60.06 80.81 -45.05
C HIS A 322 60.76 81.87 -45.94
N SER A 323 61.07 81.56 -47.20
CA SER A 323 61.79 82.49 -48.09
C SER A 323 61.42 82.30 -49.58
N ALA A 324 60.25 82.78 -49.99
CA ALA A 324 59.98 83.07 -51.40
C ALA A 324 60.34 84.54 -51.69
N VAL A 325 61.22 84.79 -52.66
CA VAL A 325 61.50 86.15 -53.16
C VAL A 325 60.50 86.49 -54.27
N TYR A 326 59.87 87.65 -54.19
CA TYR A 326 58.84 88.10 -55.14
C TYR A 326 59.39 88.16 -56.58
N ASN A 327 58.73 87.47 -57.51
CA ASN A 327 59.12 87.41 -58.94
C ASN A 327 57.93 87.54 -59.92
N GLY A 328 56.74 87.90 -59.43
CA GLY A 328 55.55 88.12 -60.26
C GLY A 328 54.86 86.86 -60.81
N LYS A 329 55.26 85.65 -60.38
CA LYS A 329 54.60 84.38 -60.73
C LYS A 329 53.95 83.74 -59.50
N ASP A 330 52.90 82.92 -59.73
CA ASP A 330 52.30 82.09 -58.69
C ASP A 330 53.36 81.22 -58.00
N GLN A 331 53.35 81.23 -56.67
CA GLN A 331 54.23 80.41 -55.84
C GLN A 331 53.40 79.29 -55.20
N SER A 332 53.85 78.05 -55.31
CA SER A 332 53.22 76.90 -54.65
C SER A 332 54.15 76.33 -53.58
N VAL A 333 53.60 76.05 -52.40
CA VAL A 333 54.28 75.19 -51.41
C VAL A 333 53.65 73.81 -51.49
N THR A 334 54.47 72.79 -51.72
CA THR A 334 54.04 71.40 -51.80
C THR A 334 54.63 70.59 -50.64
N GLY A 335 53.84 69.66 -50.10
CA GLY A 335 54.25 68.72 -49.05
C GLY A 335 53.81 69.13 -47.64
N PHE A 336 53.93 68.18 -46.73
CA PHE A 336 53.58 68.31 -45.31
C PHE A 336 54.49 67.39 -44.48
N THR A 337 54.55 67.66 -43.18
CA THR A 337 55.02 66.70 -42.18
C THR A 337 53.84 66.24 -41.33
N ALA A 338 53.74 64.96 -41.06
CA ALA A 338 52.74 64.41 -40.15
C ALA A 338 53.43 63.83 -38.91
N THR A 339 52.93 64.19 -37.73
CA THR A 339 53.32 63.58 -36.45
C THR A 339 52.12 62.91 -35.81
N GLY A 340 52.35 61.93 -34.94
CA GLY A 340 51.27 61.14 -34.33
C GLY A 340 50.72 60.00 -35.21
N LEU A 341 51.34 59.72 -36.36
CA LEU A 341 50.96 58.55 -37.17
C LEU A 341 51.28 57.25 -36.43
N VAL A 342 50.30 56.36 -36.38
CA VAL A 342 50.39 55.04 -35.76
C VAL A 342 50.67 54.00 -36.84
N ASN A 343 51.70 53.18 -36.66
CA ASN A 343 52.03 52.09 -37.61
C ASN A 343 50.93 51.01 -37.57
N GLY A 344 50.35 50.69 -38.73
CA GLY A 344 49.34 49.64 -38.90
C GLY A 344 49.92 48.25 -39.16
#